data_AF-A0A8T5RJI3-F1
#
_entry.id   AF-A0A8T5RJI3-F1
#
_cell.length_a   1.000
_cell.length_b   1.000
_cell.length_c   1.000
_cell.angle_alpha   90.00
_cell.angle_beta   90.00
_cell.angle_gamma   90.00
#
_symmetry.space_group_name_H-M   'P 1'
#
loop_
_entity.id
_entity.type
_entity.pdbx_description
1 polymer ?
#
loop_
_entity_poly.entity_id
_entity_poly.type
_entity_poly.pdbx_seq_one_letter_code
_entity_poly.pdbx_strand_id
1 'polypeptide(L)'
;MSTNLGEEDILRKKVWKIINLIQANQLFVHHKELSIKFLAEKSKKVQSKSLPEILSLCVLNAIVPNSAMILIGGHGGGKTTLVKLLGRMFTASSLNEIENSIIRGHPQLTEEKLIGTLKLGKLMKDGEEEVVWRQFVTNFWKIIDEVNRLTPYAQDILLSLLAEGTVKYYDSIITISKFSLFATINPNDVGTFELSQPFLDRFGISVPISMPASHDLQLILSGKDEKYSGWDELIQVPKILTIDELMEIWYYVNRIPFTSEVNNFIHAIIREFTLCARLDKGNTEDIKPSAGLCTGCHFNTAQNVCNKIDTILSVRVAKDLLRYSKALAWLLGINVIDVNIVNTIAPYIISHRVAYVKRELDKAPYFGNKYEFTQNILKSIQKRFKNREKCYQITERFREGAPKENDLIEMKKFENNDLIVKFDLLPFVNSINNQNYSPVAQQIKDAAKKGDIKILAEIRNDLLERIDFPNRGDLIGWCNLELYKQTVTDYVIKYSYWKDVWAEIAAEFLNLDQSLKEAFAQRQTKQIRTEDLLIEINVTGIEEESLVNIQISGGSDALKLRSIMDKLEYIQKQE
;
A
#
# COMPACT_ATOMS: atom_id res chain seq x y z
N MET A 1 21.23 -8.93 25.40
CA MET A 1 21.94 -9.23 24.13
C MET A 1 21.21 -10.37 23.40
N SER A 2 20.13 -10.04 22.68
CA SER A 2 19.45 -10.90 21.67
C SER A 2 18.15 -10.23 21.16
N THR A 3 18.18 -8.99 20.68
CA THR A 3 16.94 -8.19 20.64
C THR A 3 16.83 -7.42 19.35
N ASN A 4 16.26 -8.02 18.29
CA ASN A 4 15.37 -7.37 17.30
C ASN A 4 15.20 -8.21 16.01
N LEU A 5 16.27 -8.76 15.43
CA LEU A 5 16.14 -9.81 14.38
C LEU A 5 15.30 -11.00 14.89
N GLY A 6 15.44 -11.32 16.17
CA GLY A 6 14.64 -12.34 16.83
C GLY A 6 13.15 -12.00 16.91
N GLU A 7 12.78 -10.73 17.17
CA GLU A 7 11.38 -10.32 17.34
C GLU A 7 10.64 -10.25 16.00
N GLU A 8 11.24 -9.63 14.99
CA GLU A 8 10.68 -9.63 13.64
C GLU A 8 10.50 -11.07 13.11
N ASP A 9 11.50 -11.94 13.31
CA ASP A 9 11.41 -13.34 12.92
C ASP A 9 10.34 -14.10 13.70
N ILE A 10 10.10 -13.79 14.97
CA ILE A 10 9.01 -14.36 15.77
C ILE A 10 7.66 -13.92 15.20
N LEU A 11 7.48 -12.64 14.90
CA LEU A 11 6.25 -12.11 14.29
C LEU A 11 6.01 -12.74 12.91
N ARG A 12 7.06 -12.85 12.08
CA ARG A 12 6.97 -13.52 10.78
C ARG A 12 6.58 -15.00 10.94
N LYS A 13 7.17 -15.73 11.90
CA LYS A 13 6.79 -17.12 12.22
C LYS A 13 5.33 -17.24 12.66
N LYS A 14 4.80 -16.28 13.42
CA LYS A 14 3.38 -16.22 13.78
C LYS A 14 2.49 -16.07 12.55
N VAL A 15 2.84 -15.19 11.61
CA VAL A 15 2.08 -15.04 10.34
C VAL A 15 2.15 -16.34 9.51
N TRP A 16 3.30 -16.99 9.42
CA TRP A 16 3.41 -18.31 8.77
C TRP A 16 2.56 -19.37 9.47
N LYS A 17 2.46 -19.34 10.80
CA LYS A 17 1.60 -20.23 11.57
C LYS A 17 0.12 -20.05 11.20
N ILE A 18 -0.33 -18.81 10.93
CA ILE A 18 -1.70 -18.53 10.45
C ILE A 18 -1.95 -19.26 9.12
N ILE A 19 -1.04 -19.07 8.15
CA ILE A 19 -1.16 -19.70 6.83
C ILE A 19 -1.21 -21.23 6.96
N ASN A 20 -0.26 -21.79 7.72
CA ASN A 20 -0.13 -23.23 7.90
C ASN A 20 -1.34 -23.85 8.61
N LEU A 21 -1.91 -23.17 9.62
CA LEU A 21 -3.08 -23.68 10.34
C LEU A 21 -4.34 -23.70 9.48
N ILE A 22 -4.56 -22.65 8.67
CA ILE A 22 -5.71 -22.60 7.76
C ILE A 22 -5.62 -23.74 6.73
N GLN A 23 -4.42 -24.00 6.20
CA GLN A 23 -4.22 -25.11 5.27
C GLN A 23 -4.32 -26.48 5.93
N ALA A 24 -3.63 -26.69 7.06
CA ALA A 24 -3.56 -27.99 7.73
C ALA A 24 -4.92 -28.45 8.23
N ASN A 25 -5.74 -27.51 8.73
CA ASN A 25 -7.09 -27.79 9.20
C ASN A 25 -8.14 -27.67 8.09
N GLN A 26 -7.72 -27.44 6.83
CA GLN A 26 -8.60 -27.31 5.67
C GLN A 26 -9.73 -26.29 5.87
N LEU A 27 -9.46 -25.22 6.63
CA LEU A 27 -10.45 -24.19 6.95
C LEU A 27 -10.87 -23.37 5.73
N PHE A 28 -10.05 -23.44 4.68
CA PHE A 28 -10.34 -22.88 3.37
C PHE A 28 -9.67 -23.74 2.31
N VAL A 29 -10.48 -24.32 1.42
CA VAL A 29 -10.00 -25.28 0.42
C VAL A 29 -10.00 -24.64 -0.96
N HIS A 30 -8.81 -24.41 -1.50
CA HIS A 30 -8.63 -23.93 -2.86
C HIS A 30 -7.23 -24.31 -3.38
N HIS A 31 -7.18 -25.00 -4.52
CA HIS A 31 -5.93 -25.55 -5.07
C HIS A 31 -5.01 -24.53 -5.78
N LYS A 32 -5.50 -23.33 -6.12
CA LYS A 32 -4.71 -22.37 -6.91
C LYS A 32 -3.54 -21.77 -6.12
N GLU A 33 -2.37 -21.82 -6.74
CA GLU A 33 -1.12 -21.31 -6.16
C GLU A 33 -0.67 -19.99 -6.81
N LEU A 34 -0.10 -19.12 -5.98
CA LEU A 34 0.62 -17.92 -6.37
C LEU A 34 2.10 -18.28 -6.56
N SER A 35 2.54 -18.31 -7.82
CA SER A 35 3.94 -18.48 -8.17
C SER A 35 4.69 -17.15 -8.01
N ILE A 36 5.58 -17.09 -7.02
CA ILE A 36 6.35 -15.90 -6.70
C ILE A 36 7.78 -16.11 -7.17
N LYS A 37 8.25 -15.21 -8.03
CA LYS A 37 9.65 -15.17 -8.47
C LYS A 37 10.36 -14.00 -7.79
N PHE A 38 11.56 -14.23 -7.30
CA PHE A 38 12.37 -13.20 -6.65
C PHE A 38 13.86 -13.47 -6.84
N LEU A 39 14.68 -12.43 -6.73
CA LEU A 39 16.12 -12.52 -6.82
C LEU A 39 16.71 -12.88 -5.44
N ALA A 40 17.36 -14.04 -5.33
CA ALA A 40 17.96 -14.44 -4.06
C ALA A 40 19.29 -13.70 -3.83
N GLU A 41 19.37 -12.94 -2.73
CA GLU A 41 20.53 -12.09 -2.38
C GLU A 41 21.87 -12.83 -2.45
N LYS A 42 21.95 -14.03 -1.84
CA LYS A 42 23.20 -14.81 -1.75
C LYS A 42 23.70 -15.37 -3.08
N SER A 43 22.80 -15.63 -4.04
CA SER A 43 23.15 -16.33 -5.29
C SER A 43 22.98 -15.49 -6.54
N LYS A 44 22.32 -14.32 -6.45
CA LYS A 44 21.86 -13.49 -7.59
C LYS A 44 21.10 -14.30 -8.66
N LYS A 45 20.55 -15.46 -8.29
CA LYS A 45 19.70 -16.28 -9.15
C LYS A 45 18.24 -16.02 -8.83
N VAL A 46 17.40 -16.11 -9.86
CA VAL A 46 15.96 -16.05 -9.69
C VAL A 46 15.51 -17.36 -9.05
N GLN A 47 14.90 -17.27 -7.87
CA GLN A 47 14.24 -18.37 -7.19
C GLN A 47 12.73 -18.27 -7.38
N SER A 48 12.05 -19.39 -7.21
CA SER A 48 10.59 -19.46 -7.26
C SER A 48 10.07 -20.11 -5.99
N LYS A 49 9.04 -19.53 -5.39
CA LYS A 49 8.30 -20.12 -4.27
C LYS A 49 6.81 -20.09 -4.60
N SER A 50 6.12 -21.18 -4.27
CA SER A 50 4.67 -21.28 -4.45
C SER A 50 3.98 -21.10 -3.11
N LEU A 51 2.91 -20.31 -3.08
CA LEU A 51 2.06 -20.14 -1.90
C LEU A 51 0.58 -20.24 -2.28
N PRO A 52 -0.33 -20.54 -1.34
CA PRO A 52 -1.76 -20.57 -1.64
C PRO A 52 -2.23 -19.16 -2.01
N GLU A 53 -2.80 -18.98 -3.20
CA GLU A 53 -2.99 -17.66 -3.79
C GLU A 53 -3.90 -16.77 -2.93
N ILE A 54 -5.14 -17.22 -2.70
CA ILE A 54 -6.18 -16.44 -2.03
C ILE A 54 -5.75 -16.12 -0.59
N LEU A 55 -5.30 -17.14 0.15
CA LEU A 55 -4.90 -16.99 1.54
C LEU A 55 -3.70 -16.04 1.68
N SER A 56 -2.70 -16.17 0.80
CA SER A 56 -1.53 -15.27 0.82
C SER A 56 -1.97 -13.83 0.59
N LEU A 57 -2.82 -13.57 -0.40
CA LEU A 57 -3.28 -12.22 -0.69
C LEU A 57 -4.15 -11.63 0.43
N CYS A 58 -4.97 -12.44 1.12
CA CYS A 58 -5.70 -12.01 2.31
C CYS A 58 -4.75 -11.67 3.47
N VAL A 59 -3.70 -12.47 3.69
CA VAL A 59 -2.66 -12.19 4.68
C VAL A 59 -1.91 -10.91 4.33
N LEU A 60 -1.57 -10.69 3.04
CA LEU A 60 -0.95 -9.45 2.59
C LEU A 60 -1.83 -8.23 2.89
N ASN A 61 -3.15 -8.32 2.68
CA ASN A 61 -4.08 -7.25 3.08
C ASN A 61 -4.12 -7.02 4.59
N ALA A 62 -3.98 -8.06 5.42
CA ALA A 62 -3.93 -7.89 6.87
C ALA A 62 -2.66 -7.15 7.34
N ILE A 63 -1.53 -7.41 6.70
CA ILE A 63 -0.22 -6.82 7.06
C ILE A 63 0.10 -5.51 6.31
N VAL A 64 -0.86 -4.94 5.59
CA VAL A 64 -0.77 -3.59 5.03
C VAL A 64 -1.72 -2.68 5.84
N PRO A 65 -1.25 -1.52 6.33
CA PRO A 65 -2.09 -0.62 7.11
C PRO A 65 -3.16 0.05 6.25
N ASN A 66 -4.36 0.22 6.80
CA ASN A 66 -5.47 0.98 6.22
C ASN A 66 -5.82 0.51 4.80
N SER A 67 -5.69 -0.80 4.56
CA SER A 67 -5.97 -1.41 3.28
C SER A 67 -7.38 -1.98 3.22
N ALA A 68 -7.88 -2.04 1.99
CA ALA A 68 -9.14 -2.69 1.66
C ALA A 68 -8.91 -3.69 0.53
N MET A 69 -9.44 -4.90 0.69
CA MET A 69 -9.38 -5.98 -0.29
C MET A 69 -10.77 -6.33 -0.81
N ILE A 70 -10.86 -6.74 -2.09
CA ILE A 70 -12.08 -7.32 -2.67
C ILE A 70 -11.86 -8.81 -2.99
N LEU A 71 -12.75 -9.66 -2.51
CA LEU A 71 -12.84 -11.08 -2.85
C LEU A 71 -14.00 -11.30 -3.83
N ILE A 72 -13.70 -11.55 -5.10
CA ILE A 72 -14.69 -11.65 -6.19
C ILE A 72 -14.95 -13.12 -6.51
N GLY A 73 -16.16 -13.63 -6.31
CA GLY A 73 -16.48 -15.01 -6.70
C GLY A 73 -17.93 -15.40 -6.44
N GLY A 74 -18.35 -16.58 -6.88
CA GLY A 74 -19.73 -17.09 -6.68
C GLY A 74 -20.10 -17.36 -5.21
N HIS A 75 -21.38 -17.63 -4.95
CA HIS A 75 -21.84 -18.06 -3.63
C HIS A 75 -21.16 -19.37 -3.19
N GLY A 76 -21.02 -19.57 -1.87
CA GLY A 76 -20.51 -20.81 -1.30
C GLY A 76 -18.98 -20.98 -1.37
N GLY A 77 -18.23 -20.01 -1.89
CA GLY A 77 -16.76 -20.07 -1.98
C GLY A 77 -16.01 -19.84 -0.65
N GLY A 78 -16.65 -19.95 0.52
CA GLY A 78 -16.00 -19.79 1.83
C GLY A 78 -15.37 -18.42 2.12
N LYS A 79 -15.66 -17.39 1.31
CA LYS A 79 -15.01 -16.07 1.35
C LYS A 79 -15.17 -15.38 2.71
N THR A 80 -16.41 -15.22 3.17
CA THR A 80 -16.72 -14.56 4.44
C THR A 80 -16.17 -15.36 5.62
N THR A 81 -16.25 -16.70 5.57
CA THR A 81 -15.67 -17.58 6.58
C THR A 81 -14.17 -17.38 6.73
N LEU A 82 -13.42 -17.41 5.63
CA LEU A 82 -11.97 -17.17 5.63
C LEU A 82 -11.62 -15.85 6.31
N VAL A 83 -12.31 -14.77 5.95
CA VAL A 83 -12.06 -13.45 6.51
C VAL A 83 -12.37 -13.39 8.00
N LYS A 84 -13.42 -14.05 8.49
CA LYS A 84 -13.75 -14.12 9.93
C LYS A 84 -12.65 -14.84 10.72
N LEU A 85 -12.19 -15.98 10.20
CA LEU A 85 -11.13 -16.77 10.82
C LEU A 85 -9.82 -15.99 10.88
N LEU A 86 -9.45 -15.32 9.79
CA LEU A 86 -8.28 -14.44 9.75
C LEU A 86 -8.41 -13.30 10.77
N GLY A 87 -9.58 -12.65 10.86
CA GLY A 87 -9.81 -11.58 11.83
C GLY A 87 -9.47 -12.02 13.25
N ARG A 88 -10.01 -13.16 13.68
CA ARG A 88 -9.68 -13.73 15.00
C ARG A 88 -8.20 -14.06 15.18
N MET A 89 -7.55 -14.65 14.17
CA MET A 89 -6.14 -15.02 14.24
C MET A 89 -5.21 -13.81 14.29
N PHE A 90 -5.55 -12.71 13.61
CA PHE A 90 -4.76 -11.49 13.50
C PHE A 90 -5.01 -10.48 14.63
N THR A 91 -6.22 -10.40 15.17
CA THR A 91 -6.57 -9.38 16.19
C THR A 91 -6.80 -9.94 17.59
N ALA A 92 -6.78 -11.27 17.76
CA ALA A 92 -7.14 -11.97 18.99
C ALA A 92 -8.58 -11.71 19.51
N SER A 93 -9.42 -11.07 18.68
CA SER A 93 -10.82 -10.76 18.97
C SER A 93 -11.70 -12.02 19.05
N SER A 94 -12.81 -11.92 19.76
CA SER A 94 -13.81 -12.99 19.75
C SER A 94 -14.49 -13.10 18.38
N LEU A 95 -15.00 -14.28 18.02
CA LEU A 95 -15.77 -14.42 16.77
C LEU A 95 -17.03 -13.55 16.79
N ASN A 96 -17.62 -13.31 17.96
CA ASN A 96 -18.77 -12.42 18.13
C ASN A 96 -18.41 -10.95 17.84
N GLU A 97 -17.27 -10.46 18.31
CA GLU A 97 -16.78 -9.11 17.96
C GLU A 97 -16.53 -8.97 16.46
N ILE A 98 -15.95 -10.01 15.83
CA ILE A 98 -15.76 -10.03 14.38
C ILE A 98 -17.11 -10.04 13.65
N GLU A 99 -18.10 -10.82 14.11
CA GLU A 99 -19.46 -10.86 13.53
C GLU A 99 -20.17 -9.50 13.61
N ASN A 100 -20.03 -8.79 14.74
CA ASN A 100 -20.59 -7.46 14.90
C ASN A 100 -19.89 -6.39 14.03
N SER A 101 -18.70 -6.72 13.50
CA SER A 101 -17.93 -5.88 12.57
C SER A 101 -18.26 -6.16 11.11
N ILE A 102 -19.33 -6.91 10.84
CA ILE A 102 -19.78 -7.27 9.49
C ILE A 102 -20.96 -6.41 9.08
N ILE A 103 -20.84 -5.80 7.91
CA ILE A 103 -21.97 -5.22 7.18
C ILE A 103 -22.33 -6.18 6.05
N ARG A 104 -23.59 -6.61 6.03
CA ARG A 104 -24.13 -7.43 4.95
C ARG A 104 -24.86 -6.52 3.96
N GLY A 105 -24.40 -6.54 2.71
CA GLY A 105 -24.92 -5.73 1.63
C GLY A 105 -26.38 -6.05 1.38
N HIS A 106 -27.21 -5.01 1.39
CA HIS A 106 -28.64 -5.12 1.11
C HIS A 106 -29.14 -3.83 0.45
N PRO A 107 -30.00 -3.89 -0.59
CA PRO A 107 -30.47 -2.70 -1.29
C PRO A 107 -31.24 -1.70 -0.41
N GLN A 108 -31.82 -2.16 0.71
CA GLN A 108 -32.55 -1.32 1.67
C GLN A 108 -31.72 -0.99 2.92
N LEU A 109 -30.39 -1.15 2.87
CA LEU A 109 -29.53 -0.80 4.00
C LEU A 109 -29.52 0.73 4.17
N THR A 110 -29.98 1.20 5.32
CA THR A 110 -29.99 2.63 5.67
C THR A 110 -28.62 3.07 6.18
N GLU A 111 -28.33 4.37 6.08
CA GLU A 111 -27.13 4.97 6.67
C GLU A 111 -26.98 4.65 8.15
N GLU A 112 -28.10 4.66 8.90
CA GLU A 112 -28.15 4.28 10.32
C GLU A 112 -27.65 2.86 10.61
N LYS A 113 -28.00 1.91 9.73
CA LYS A 113 -27.56 0.52 9.83
C LYS A 113 -26.14 0.31 9.30
N LEU A 114 -25.61 1.27 8.57
CA LEU A 114 -24.26 1.24 8.01
C LEU A 114 -23.26 1.86 8.98
N ILE A 115 -23.54 3.06 9.49
CA ILE A 115 -22.61 3.90 10.25
C ILE A 115 -22.93 3.93 11.75
N GLY A 116 -24.14 4.30 12.13
CA GLY A 116 -24.45 4.67 13.52
C GLY A 116 -25.85 5.28 13.67
N THR A 117 -26.35 5.35 14.89
CA THR A 117 -27.70 5.85 15.20
C THR A 117 -27.65 6.90 16.31
N LEU A 118 -28.59 7.83 16.35
CA LEU A 118 -28.71 8.76 17.47
C LEU A 118 -29.20 8.05 18.74
N LYS A 119 -28.68 8.50 19.88
CA LYS A 119 -29.10 8.02 21.20
C LYS A 119 -30.43 8.65 21.59
N LEU A 120 -31.53 8.00 21.20
CA LEU A 120 -32.91 8.50 21.40
C LEU A 120 -33.18 8.98 22.83
N GLY A 121 -32.66 8.29 23.85
CA GLY A 121 -32.87 8.65 25.25
C GLY A 121 -32.32 10.03 25.65
N LYS A 122 -31.21 10.47 25.03
CA LYS A 122 -30.64 11.81 25.25
C LYS A 122 -31.29 12.84 24.36
N LEU A 123 -31.54 12.50 23.10
CA LEU A 123 -32.21 13.38 22.16
C LEU A 123 -33.59 13.82 22.68
N MET A 124 -34.37 12.87 23.22
CA MET A 124 -35.72 13.16 23.73
C MET A 124 -35.75 13.88 25.09
N LYS A 125 -34.71 13.75 25.91
CA LYS A 125 -34.67 14.35 27.25
C LYS A 125 -33.97 15.71 27.27
N ASP A 126 -32.81 15.78 26.61
CA ASP A 126 -31.87 16.88 26.74
C ASP A 126 -31.75 17.68 25.43
N GLY A 127 -32.34 17.18 24.33
CA GLY A 127 -32.16 17.76 22.99
C GLY A 127 -30.76 17.51 22.40
N GLU A 128 -29.96 16.64 23.04
CA GLU A 128 -28.58 16.36 22.62
C GLU A 128 -28.50 15.27 21.56
N GLU A 129 -27.89 15.60 20.42
CA GLU A 129 -27.61 14.68 19.31
C GLU A 129 -26.32 13.88 19.56
N GLU A 130 -26.36 12.91 20.50
CA GLU A 130 -25.25 11.97 20.71
C GLU A 130 -25.32 10.80 19.72
N VAL A 131 -24.29 10.63 18.89
CA VAL A 131 -24.18 9.53 17.92
C VAL A 131 -23.60 8.28 18.58
N VAL A 132 -24.30 7.16 18.42
CA VAL A 132 -23.80 5.81 18.75
C VAL A 132 -23.29 5.16 17.48
N TRP A 133 -21.97 5.10 17.33
CA TRP A 133 -21.32 4.47 16.20
C TRP A 133 -21.47 2.95 16.22
N ARG A 134 -21.66 2.34 15.05
CA ARG A 134 -21.66 0.88 14.90
C ARG A 134 -20.25 0.33 15.11
N GLN A 135 -20.19 -0.90 15.60
CA GLN A 135 -18.92 -1.61 15.81
C GLN A 135 -18.12 -1.79 14.50
N PHE A 136 -18.79 -1.91 13.35
CA PHE A 136 -18.13 -1.86 12.04
C PHE A 136 -17.26 -0.60 11.88
N VAL A 137 -17.74 0.57 12.32
CA VAL A 137 -17.00 1.83 12.20
C VAL A 137 -15.80 1.84 13.15
N THR A 138 -16.00 1.48 14.41
CA THR A 138 -14.97 1.61 15.47
C THR A 138 -13.92 0.49 15.45
N ASN A 139 -14.28 -0.73 15.03
CA ASN A 139 -13.40 -1.89 15.18
C ASN A 139 -12.30 -1.93 14.13
N PHE A 140 -11.13 -2.46 14.51
CA PHE A 140 -9.98 -2.55 13.61
C PHE A 140 -10.24 -3.41 12.35
N TRP A 141 -10.86 -4.58 12.52
CA TRP A 141 -11.15 -5.52 11.45
C TRP A 141 -12.56 -5.31 10.91
N LYS A 142 -12.69 -5.01 9.61
CA LYS A 142 -13.95 -4.62 8.98
C LYS A 142 -14.30 -5.58 7.84
N ILE A 143 -15.55 -6.03 7.79
CA ILE A 143 -16.02 -6.92 6.72
C ILE A 143 -17.27 -6.33 6.06
N ILE A 144 -17.26 -6.21 4.73
CA ILE A 144 -18.44 -5.87 3.93
C ILE A 144 -18.77 -7.08 3.05
N ASP A 145 -19.79 -7.83 3.44
CA ASP A 145 -20.26 -8.96 2.64
C ASP A 145 -21.19 -8.46 1.52
N GLU A 146 -20.99 -8.93 0.29
CA GLU A 146 -21.79 -8.58 -0.89
C GLU A 146 -21.87 -7.05 -1.13
N VAL A 147 -20.70 -6.39 -1.20
CA VAL A 147 -20.61 -4.93 -1.37
C VAL A 147 -21.34 -4.41 -2.62
N ASN A 148 -21.46 -5.23 -3.66
CA ASN A 148 -22.20 -4.90 -4.88
C ASN A 148 -23.72 -4.92 -4.71
N ARG A 149 -24.27 -5.23 -3.54
CA ARG A 149 -25.70 -5.07 -3.20
C ARG A 149 -26.01 -3.76 -2.47
N LEU A 150 -24.98 -2.99 -2.12
CA LEU A 150 -25.15 -1.66 -1.54
C LEU A 150 -25.56 -0.67 -2.62
N THR A 151 -26.52 0.20 -2.31
CA THR A 151 -26.93 1.30 -3.18
C THR A 151 -25.75 2.26 -3.44
N PRO A 152 -25.74 3.02 -4.53
CA PRO A 152 -24.71 4.02 -4.79
C PRO A 152 -24.50 4.98 -3.60
N TYR A 153 -25.59 5.43 -2.96
CA TYR A 153 -25.53 6.28 -1.77
C TYR A 153 -24.80 5.62 -0.59
N ALA A 154 -25.07 4.34 -0.32
CA ALA A 154 -24.36 3.59 0.72
C ALA A 154 -22.87 3.37 0.38
N GLN A 155 -22.54 3.20 -0.91
CA GLN A 155 -21.16 3.12 -1.36
C GLN A 155 -20.42 4.46 -1.17
N ASP A 156 -21.08 5.58 -1.45
CA ASP A 156 -20.52 6.93 -1.30
C ASP A 156 -20.22 7.26 0.16
N ILE A 157 -21.09 6.86 1.08
CA ILE A 157 -20.85 6.97 2.52
C ILE A 157 -19.54 6.25 2.91
N LEU A 158 -19.33 5.04 2.39
CA LEU A 158 -18.14 4.23 2.69
C LEU A 158 -16.87 4.80 2.05
N LEU A 159 -16.97 5.66 1.02
CA LEU A 159 -15.81 6.31 0.42
C LEU A 159 -15.03 7.10 1.46
N SER A 160 -15.69 7.86 2.33
CA SER A 160 -15.03 8.69 3.35
C SER A 160 -14.20 7.83 4.30
N LEU A 161 -14.75 6.69 4.74
CA LEU A 161 -14.05 5.71 5.57
C LEU A 161 -12.82 5.14 4.84
N LEU A 162 -13.00 4.69 3.59
CA LEU A 162 -11.92 4.13 2.79
C LEU A 162 -10.87 5.17 2.35
N ALA A 163 -11.24 6.45 2.31
CA ALA A 163 -10.42 7.55 1.86
C ALA A 163 -9.53 8.12 2.95
N GLU A 164 -10.17 8.47 4.06
CA GLU A 164 -9.65 9.36 5.09
C GLU A 164 -9.65 8.67 6.46
N GLY A 165 -10.18 7.45 6.56
CA GLY A 165 -10.42 6.80 7.84
C GLY A 165 -11.43 7.55 8.69
N THR A 166 -12.24 8.44 8.10
CA THR A 166 -13.14 9.32 8.83
C THR A 166 -14.58 9.06 8.42
N VAL A 167 -15.48 9.04 9.39
CA VAL A 167 -16.91 8.91 9.16
C VAL A 167 -17.63 10.07 9.81
N LYS A 168 -18.56 10.66 9.07
CA LYS A 168 -19.39 11.78 9.52
C LYS A 168 -20.83 11.31 9.58
N TYR A 169 -21.54 11.68 10.63
CA TYR A 169 -22.96 11.41 10.80
C TYR A 169 -23.55 12.52 11.66
N TYR A 170 -24.51 13.29 11.10
CA TYR A 170 -24.89 14.61 11.63
C TYR A 170 -23.65 15.49 11.86
N ASP A 171 -23.58 16.20 12.99
CA ASP A 171 -22.43 17.03 13.39
C ASP A 171 -21.31 16.23 14.08
N SER A 172 -21.47 14.90 14.23
CA SER A 172 -20.45 14.05 14.84
C SER A 172 -19.48 13.50 13.78
N ILE A 173 -18.20 13.56 14.12
CA ILE A 173 -17.10 13.04 13.29
C ILE A 173 -16.28 12.07 14.13
N ILE A 174 -16.04 10.86 13.59
CA ILE A 174 -15.11 9.91 14.18
C ILE A 174 -13.99 9.61 13.18
N THR A 175 -12.74 9.68 13.66
CA THR A 175 -11.55 9.31 12.89
C THR A 175 -10.97 8.01 13.42
N ILE A 176 -10.79 7.06 12.52
CA ILE A 176 -10.24 5.73 12.77
C ILE A 176 -8.81 5.74 12.24
N SER A 177 -7.86 5.73 13.16
CA SER A 177 -6.43 5.83 12.84
C SER A 177 -5.94 4.61 12.03
N LYS A 178 -6.43 3.42 12.36
CA LYS A 178 -5.97 2.14 11.83
C LYS A 178 -7.10 1.14 11.60
N PHE A 179 -7.15 0.52 10.41
CA PHE A 179 -8.09 -0.56 10.10
C PHE A 179 -7.56 -1.52 9.02
N SER A 180 -8.18 -2.70 8.92
CA SER A 180 -8.07 -3.60 7.77
C SER A 180 -9.47 -3.99 7.31
N LEU A 181 -9.76 -3.80 6.02
CA LEU A 181 -11.08 -4.03 5.45
C LEU A 181 -11.07 -5.14 4.39
N PHE A 182 -12.10 -5.98 4.43
CA PHE A 182 -12.34 -7.03 3.46
C PHE A 182 -13.76 -6.91 2.93
N ALA A 183 -13.90 -6.79 1.61
CA ALA A 183 -15.17 -6.80 0.92
C ALA A 183 -15.31 -8.08 0.10
N THR A 184 -16.52 -8.61 -0.02
CA THR A 184 -16.83 -9.69 -0.95
C THR A 184 -17.75 -9.18 -2.06
N ILE A 185 -17.58 -9.71 -3.27
CA ILE A 185 -18.46 -9.46 -4.41
C ILE A 185 -18.95 -10.81 -4.93
N ASN A 186 -20.24 -10.86 -5.23
CA ASN A 186 -20.81 -11.92 -6.05
C ASN A 186 -21.28 -11.36 -7.40
N PRO A 187 -20.59 -11.67 -8.51
CA PRO A 187 -20.89 -11.08 -9.82
C PRO A 187 -22.22 -11.53 -10.43
N ASN A 188 -22.75 -12.70 -10.03
CA ASN A 188 -23.95 -13.30 -10.64
C ASN A 188 -25.23 -13.06 -9.82
N ASP A 189 -25.17 -12.21 -8.80
CA ASP A 189 -26.29 -12.00 -7.89
C ASP A 189 -27.33 -11.03 -8.48
N VAL A 190 -28.59 -11.21 -8.07
CA VAL A 190 -29.72 -10.39 -8.51
C VAL A 190 -29.87 -9.17 -7.60
N GLY A 191 -30.24 -8.02 -8.16
CA GLY A 191 -30.39 -6.78 -7.37
C GLY A 191 -29.04 -6.19 -6.96
N THR A 192 -28.07 -6.24 -7.87
CA THR A 192 -26.74 -5.67 -7.68
C THR A 192 -26.63 -4.30 -8.34
N PHE A 193 -25.75 -3.46 -7.79
CA PHE A 193 -25.40 -2.14 -8.29
C PHE A 193 -23.96 -2.16 -8.81
N GLU A 194 -23.73 -1.47 -9.93
CA GLU A 194 -22.40 -1.34 -10.49
C GLU A 194 -21.51 -0.50 -9.54
N LEU A 195 -20.31 -0.99 -9.25
CA LEU A 195 -19.35 -0.29 -8.41
C LEU A 195 -18.65 0.79 -9.23
N SER A 196 -18.67 2.03 -8.75
CA SER A 196 -18.03 3.14 -9.44
C SER A 196 -16.49 2.96 -9.48
N GLN A 197 -15.83 3.49 -10.52
CA GLN A 197 -14.36 3.46 -10.60
C GLN A 197 -13.69 4.17 -9.41
N PRO A 198 -14.17 5.34 -8.93
CA PRO A 198 -13.64 5.96 -7.72
C PRO A 198 -13.73 5.08 -6.47
N PHE A 199 -14.77 4.25 -6.37
CA PHE A 199 -14.94 3.29 -5.27
C PHE A 199 -13.96 2.13 -5.37
N LEU A 200 -13.84 1.51 -6.56
CA LEU A 200 -12.90 0.42 -6.81
C LEU A 200 -11.43 0.83 -6.61
N ASP A 201 -11.08 2.08 -6.94
CA ASP A 201 -9.73 2.63 -6.74
C ASP A 201 -9.32 2.71 -5.25
N ARG A 202 -10.28 2.69 -4.32
CA ARG A 202 -10.00 2.66 -2.87
C ARG A 202 -9.61 1.28 -2.35
N PHE A 203 -9.88 0.22 -3.11
CA PHE A 203 -9.50 -1.14 -2.73
C PHE A 203 -8.09 -1.43 -3.21
N GLY A 204 -7.16 -1.58 -2.27
CA GLY A 204 -5.74 -1.88 -2.45
C GLY A 204 -5.47 -3.05 -3.39
N ILE A 205 -6.25 -4.13 -3.25
CA ILE A 205 -6.07 -5.37 -3.98
C ILE A 205 -7.41 -6.08 -4.23
N SER A 206 -7.55 -6.79 -5.34
CA SER A 206 -8.69 -7.66 -5.60
C SER A 206 -8.25 -9.06 -6.02
N VAL A 207 -9.02 -10.07 -5.62
CA VAL A 207 -8.71 -11.47 -5.93
C VAL A 207 -9.94 -12.15 -6.51
N PRO A 208 -9.86 -12.65 -7.75
CA PRO A 208 -10.88 -13.53 -8.30
C PRO A 208 -10.75 -14.93 -7.68
N ILE A 209 -11.81 -15.39 -7.05
CA ILE A 209 -11.94 -16.71 -6.42
C ILE A 209 -12.72 -17.60 -7.38
N SER A 210 -12.06 -18.65 -7.86
CA SER A 210 -12.70 -19.70 -8.64
C SER A 210 -13.50 -20.64 -7.74
N MET A 211 -14.47 -21.34 -8.32
CA MET A 211 -15.15 -22.42 -7.62
C MET A 211 -14.15 -23.54 -7.30
N PRO A 212 -14.31 -24.23 -6.15
CA PRO A 212 -13.49 -25.37 -5.78
C PRO A 212 -13.42 -26.40 -6.93
N ALA A 213 -12.23 -26.88 -7.25
CA ALA A 213 -12.07 -27.95 -8.24
C ALA A 213 -12.53 -29.30 -7.68
N SER A 214 -12.63 -30.34 -8.51
CA SER A 214 -13.04 -31.68 -8.06
C SER A 214 -12.23 -32.20 -6.87
N HIS A 215 -10.93 -31.92 -6.83
CA HIS A 215 -10.08 -32.28 -5.70
C HIS A 215 -10.45 -31.51 -4.42
N ASP A 216 -10.71 -30.20 -4.54
CA ASP A 216 -11.15 -29.37 -3.41
C ASP A 216 -12.52 -29.84 -2.88
N LEU A 217 -13.44 -30.21 -3.79
CA LEU A 217 -14.76 -30.73 -3.43
C LEU A 217 -14.67 -32.04 -2.63
N GLN A 218 -13.74 -32.92 -2.98
CA GLN A 218 -13.51 -34.16 -2.22
C GLN A 218 -13.13 -33.84 -0.76
N LEU A 219 -12.26 -32.85 -0.55
CA LEU A 219 -11.86 -32.41 0.78
C LEU A 219 -13.05 -31.82 1.55
N ILE A 220 -13.83 -30.94 0.90
CA ILE A 220 -15.04 -30.33 1.50
C ILE A 220 -16.04 -31.42 1.92
N LEU A 221 -16.30 -32.41 1.07
CA LEU A 221 -17.24 -33.50 1.37
C LEU A 221 -16.74 -34.47 2.45
N SER A 222 -15.41 -34.59 2.60
CA SER A 222 -14.80 -35.40 3.66
C SER A 222 -14.75 -34.68 5.03
N GLY A 223 -14.97 -33.36 5.04
CA GLY A 223 -15.05 -32.55 6.25
C GLY A 223 -16.29 -32.87 7.08
N LYS A 224 -16.24 -32.53 8.37
CA LYS A 224 -17.43 -32.63 9.25
C LYS A 224 -18.43 -31.55 8.85
N ASP A 225 -19.69 -31.94 8.66
CA ASP A 225 -20.74 -30.99 8.31
C ASP A 225 -21.13 -30.14 9.54
N GLU A 226 -20.87 -28.85 9.41
CA GLU A 226 -21.11 -27.81 10.41
C GLU A 226 -22.58 -27.74 10.84
N LYS A 227 -23.53 -28.13 9.96
CA LYS A 227 -24.96 -28.15 10.31
C LYS A 227 -25.28 -29.16 11.41
N TYR A 228 -24.52 -30.25 11.51
CA TYR A 228 -24.75 -31.30 12.50
C TYR A 228 -23.94 -31.13 13.78
N SER A 229 -22.83 -30.38 13.71
CA SER A 229 -21.84 -30.29 14.79
C SER A 229 -21.75 -28.92 15.45
N GLY A 230 -22.38 -27.88 14.88
CA GLY A 230 -22.27 -26.51 15.37
C GLY A 230 -20.90 -25.90 15.10
N TRP A 231 -20.85 -24.56 15.00
CA TRP A 231 -19.59 -23.83 14.76
C TRP A 231 -18.64 -23.89 15.97
N ASP A 232 -19.19 -23.93 17.17
CA ASP A 232 -18.44 -23.72 18.42
C ASP A 232 -17.59 -24.94 18.85
N GLU A 233 -17.93 -26.16 18.43
CA GLU A 233 -17.20 -27.37 18.84
C GLU A 233 -16.08 -27.79 17.88
N LEU A 234 -16.11 -27.36 16.62
CA LEU A 234 -15.24 -27.92 15.59
C LEU A 234 -13.82 -27.32 15.56
N ILE A 235 -13.65 -26.04 15.87
CA ILE A 235 -12.34 -25.36 15.73
C ILE A 235 -12.19 -24.33 16.85
N GLN A 236 -11.38 -24.64 17.88
CA GLN A 236 -10.80 -23.60 18.72
C GLN A 236 -9.80 -22.81 17.87
N VAL A 237 -10.30 -21.86 17.07
CA VAL A 237 -9.46 -21.00 16.23
C VAL A 237 -8.50 -20.27 17.17
N PRO A 238 -7.19 -20.51 17.09
CA PRO A 238 -6.26 -19.95 18.06
C PRO A 238 -6.12 -18.44 17.85
N LYS A 239 -5.95 -17.72 18.96
CA LYS A 239 -5.44 -16.35 18.94
C LYS A 239 -3.94 -16.42 18.67
N ILE A 240 -3.45 -15.82 17.59
CA ILE A 240 -2.04 -15.95 17.18
C ILE A 240 -1.30 -14.63 17.31
N LEU A 241 -1.88 -13.56 16.76
CA LEU A 241 -1.39 -12.19 16.84
C LEU A 241 -2.37 -11.31 17.62
N THR A 242 -1.84 -10.21 18.16
CA THR A 242 -2.61 -9.09 18.69
C THR A 242 -2.54 -7.89 17.74
N ILE A 243 -3.38 -6.87 17.99
CA ILE A 243 -3.35 -5.63 17.20
C ILE A 243 -2.00 -4.91 17.36
N ASP A 244 -1.43 -4.90 18.56
CA ASP A 244 -0.12 -4.27 18.84
C ASP A 244 0.98 -4.96 18.03
N GLU A 245 1.01 -6.29 18.02
CA GLU A 245 1.95 -7.08 17.21
C GLU A 245 1.75 -6.86 15.70
N LEU A 246 0.50 -6.68 15.25
CA LEU A 246 0.22 -6.37 13.85
C LEU A 246 0.73 -4.97 13.47
N MET A 247 0.69 -4.01 14.40
CA MET A 247 1.26 -2.68 14.18
C MET A 247 2.79 -2.68 14.14
N GLU A 248 3.44 -3.53 14.93
CA GLU A 248 4.87 -3.82 14.78
C GLU A 248 5.18 -4.39 13.38
N ILE A 249 4.38 -5.36 12.91
CA ILE A 249 4.53 -5.90 11.54
C ILE A 249 4.41 -4.77 10.50
N TRP A 250 3.41 -3.89 10.61
CA TRP A 250 3.25 -2.76 9.68
C TRP A 250 4.46 -1.82 9.70
N TYR A 251 5.06 -1.61 10.87
CA TYR A 251 6.27 -0.82 11.04
C TYR A 251 7.48 -1.44 10.32
N TYR A 252 7.69 -2.75 10.46
CA TYR A 252 8.75 -3.48 9.75
C TYR A 252 8.51 -3.54 8.24
N VAL A 253 7.28 -3.84 7.80
CA VAL A 253 6.91 -3.87 6.38
C VAL A 253 7.20 -2.53 5.71
N ASN A 254 6.91 -1.40 6.38
CA ASN A 254 7.18 -0.08 5.80
C ASN A 254 8.68 0.16 5.54
N ARG A 255 9.58 -0.46 6.31
CA ARG A 255 11.03 -0.26 6.25
C ARG A 255 11.75 -1.06 5.17
N ILE A 256 11.07 -2.00 4.51
CA ILE A 256 11.71 -2.78 3.45
C ILE A 256 12.20 -1.85 2.32
N PRO A 257 13.51 -1.84 2.02
CA PRO A 257 14.08 -1.03 0.96
C PRO A 257 13.70 -1.56 -0.43
N PHE A 258 13.77 -0.66 -1.40
CA PHE A 258 13.58 -0.96 -2.82
C PHE A 258 14.60 -0.19 -3.65
N THR A 259 14.92 -0.73 -4.83
CA THR A 259 15.92 -0.13 -5.73
C THR A 259 15.31 0.93 -6.63
N SER A 260 16.17 1.77 -7.23
CA SER A 260 15.75 2.73 -8.26
C SER A 260 15.12 2.04 -9.48
N GLU A 261 15.54 0.80 -9.79
CA GLU A 261 14.93 -0.02 -10.84
C GLU A 261 13.46 -0.34 -10.53
N VAL A 262 13.14 -0.74 -9.30
CA VAL A 262 11.75 -0.99 -8.86
C VAL A 262 10.92 0.29 -8.96
N ASN A 263 11.47 1.41 -8.52
CA ASN A 263 10.80 2.71 -8.62
C ASN A 263 10.49 3.08 -10.08
N ASN A 264 11.48 2.96 -10.96
CA ASN A 264 11.33 3.21 -12.40
C ASN A 264 10.33 2.24 -13.04
N PHE A 265 10.28 0.99 -12.59
CA PHE A 265 9.33 0.01 -13.10
C PHE A 265 7.89 0.33 -12.70
N ILE A 266 7.65 0.70 -11.43
CA ILE A 266 6.32 1.15 -10.96
C ILE A 266 5.89 2.39 -11.74
N HIS A 267 6.77 3.38 -11.92
CA HIS A 267 6.49 4.55 -12.76
C HIS A 267 6.16 4.16 -14.20
N ALA A 268 6.91 3.23 -14.79
CA ALA A 268 6.63 2.75 -16.14
C ALA A 268 5.25 2.10 -16.25
N ILE A 269 4.82 1.31 -15.25
CA ILE A 269 3.46 0.76 -15.21
C ILE A 269 2.44 1.90 -15.25
N ILE A 270 2.52 2.87 -14.33
CA ILE A 270 1.54 3.97 -14.28
C ILE A 270 1.52 4.75 -15.60
N ARG A 271 2.69 5.13 -16.12
CA ARG A 271 2.79 5.94 -17.33
C ARG A 271 2.33 5.23 -18.60
N GLU A 272 2.55 3.93 -18.73
CA GLU A 272 1.99 3.13 -19.84
C GLU A 272 0.45 3.12 -19.83
N PHE A 273 -0.17 3.22 -18.65
CA PHE A 273 -1.62 3.33 -18.51
C PHE A 273 -2.15 4.77 -18.61
N THR A 274 -1.32 5.80 -18.46
CA THR A 274 -1.81 7.20 -18.51
C THR A 274 -1.49 7.90 -19.82
N LEU A 275 -0.32 7.61 -20.42
CA LEU A 275 0.19 8.36 -21.56
C LEU A 275 -0.63 8.15 -22.83
N CYS A 276 -0.79 9.23 -23.59
CA CYS A 276 -1.34 9.22 -24.93
C CYS A 276 -0.67 10.33 -25.75
N ALA A 277 -0.39 10.06 -27.03
CA ALA A 277 0.22 11.04 -27.92
C ALA A 277 -0.75 12.12 -28.44
N ARG A 278 -2.06 12.00 -28.16
CA ARG A 278 -3.10 12.85 -28.76
C ARG A 278 -3.82 13.75 -27.77
N LEU A 279 -4.00 13.30 -26.54
CA LEU A 279 -4.72 14.03 -25.51
C LEU A 279 -4.23 13.63 -24.12
N ASP A 280 -4.57 14.43 -23.13
CA ASP A 280 -4.38 14.07 -21.73
C ASP A 280 -5.59 13.28 -21.23
N LYS A 281 -5.41 11.96 -21.09
CA LYS A 281 -6.48 11.04 -20.67
C LYS A 281 -6.98 11.30 -19.25
N GLY A 282 -6.21 12.01 -18.43
CA GLY A 282 -6.65 12.38 -17.08
C GLY A 282 -7.66 13.53 -17.08
N ASN A 283 -7.64 14.36 -18.12
CA ASN A 283 -8.41 15.61 -18.20
C ASN A 283 -9.50 15.58 -19.28
N THR A 284 -9.63 14.50 -20.05
CA THR A 284 -10.59 14.39 -21.16
C THR A 284 -11.45 13.14 -21.02
N GLU A 285 -12.76 13.32 -20.88
CA GLU A 285 -13.71 12.19 -20.72
C GLU A 285 -14.36 11.74 -22.03
N ASP A 286 -14.50 12.63 -23.01
CA ASP A 286 -15.40 12.41 -24.15
C ASP A 286 -14.84 11.44 -25.21
N ILE A 287 -13.52 11.41 -25.43
CA ILE A 287 -12.90 10.64 -26.52
C ILE A 287 -11.99 9.55 -25.95
N LYS A 288 -12.44 8.30 -26.06
CA LYS A 288 -11.74 7.10 -25.55
C LYS A 288 -11.27 6.18 -26.68
N PRO A 289 -10.32 5.26 -26.44
CA PRO A 289 -9.93 4.24 -27.41
C PRO A 289 -11.10 3.40 -27.94
N SER A 290 -12.09 3.09 -27.10
CA SER A 290 -13.34 2.43 -27.53
C SER A 290 -14.19 3.27 -28.48
N ALA A 291 -14.14 4.61 -28.37
CA ALA A 291 -14.85 5.56 -29.23
C ALA A 291 -14.08 5.95 -30.50
N GLY A 292 -12.92 5.32 -30.78
CA GLY A 292 -12.14 5.56 -32.00
C GLY A 292 -10.96 6.52 -31.86
N LEU A 293 -10.56 6.89 -30.63
CA LEU A 293 -9.40 7.78 -30.37
C LEU A 293 -8.12 7.34 -31.11
N CYS A 294 -7.92 6.05 -31.32
CA CYS A 294 -6.68 5.50 -31.85
C CYS A 294 -6.60 5.46 -33.38
N THR A 295 -7.67 5.82 -34.10
CA THR A 295 -7.71 5.75 -35.57
C THR A 295 -6.69 6.70 -36.20
N GLY A 296 -5.79 6.17 -37.04
CA GLY A 296 -4.70 6.93 -37.67
C GLY A 296 -3.58 7.37 -36.72
N CYS A 297 -3.51 6.83 -35.50
CA CYS A 297 -2.44 7.18 -34.57
C CYS A 297 -1.19 6.32 -34.83
N HIS A 298 -0.02 6.95 -34.94
CA HIS A 298 1.27 6.27 -35.06
C HIS A 298 1.50 5.24 -33.94
N PHE A 299 1.03 5.56 -32.72
CA PHE A 299 1.17 4.70 -31.55
C PHE A 299 0.03 3.67 -31.41
N ASN A 300 -0.87 3.54 -32.38
CA ASN A 300 -1.88 2.49 -32.35
C ASN A 300 -1.29 1.14 -32.82
N THR A 301 -0.43 0.55 -31.99
CA THR A 301 0.22 -0.73 -32.26
C THR A 301 -0.20 -1.79 -31.26
N ALA A 302 -0.02 -3.07 -31.60
CA ALA A 302 -0.34 -4.18 -30.70
C ALA A 302 0.46 -4.12 -29.38
N GLN A 303 1.64 -3.50 -29.37
CA GLN A 303 2.53 -3.44 -28.20
C GLN A 303 2.21 -2.30 -27.22
N ASN A 304 1.58 -1.22 -27.68
CA ASN A 304 1.28 -0.08 -26.81
C ASN A 304 0.09 -0.40 -25.90
N VAL A 305 0.14 0.06 -24.66
CA VAL A 305 -0.93 -0.19 -23.67
C VAL A 305 -2.07 0.82 -23.85
N CYS A 306 -1.74 2.05 -24.25
CA CYS A 306 -2.68 3.16 -24.33
C CYS A 306 -3.91 2.90 -25.22
N ASN A 307 -3.86 1.99 -26.20
CA ASN A 307 -4.99 1.65 -27.07
C ASN A 307 -5.92 0.54 -26.53
N LYS A 308 -5.59 -0.04 -25.36
CA LYS A 308 -6.34 -1.13 -24.71
C LYS A 308 -7.15 -0.68 -23.50
N ILE A 309 -7.05 0.59 -23.12
CA ILE A 309 -7.57 1.12 -21.86
C ILE A 309 -8.44 2.36 -22.09
N ASP A 310 -9.61 2.37 -21.49
CA ASP A 310 -10.57 3.47 -21.57
C ASP A 310 -10.49 4.43 -20.39
N THR A 311 -9.94 3.96 -19.26
CA THR A 311 -9.68 4.77 -18.06
C THR A 311 -8.23 4.58 -17.61
N ILE A 312 -7.67 5.61 -16.98
CA ILE A 312 -6.28 5.61 -16.54
C ILE A 312 -6.14 5.03 -15.13
N LEU A 313 -4.92 4.65 -14.76
CA LEU A 313 -4.59 4.34 -13.37
C LEU A 313 -4.44 5.62 -12.55
N SER A 314 -4.92 5.58 -11.32
CA SER A 314 -4.66 6.63 -10.33
C SER A 314 -3.23 6.53 -9.79
N VAL A 315 -2.76 7.62 -9.17
CA VAL A 315 -1.47 7.63 -8.44
C VAL A 315 -1.47 6.71 -7.21
N ARG A 316 -2.64 6.28 -6.72
CA ARG A 316 -2.74 5.35 -5.57
C ARG A 316 -2.15 3.99 -5.89
N VAL A 317 -2.30 3.56 -7.15
CA VAL A 317 -1.79 2.28 -7.65
C VAL A 317 -0.29 2.18 -7.45
N ALA A 318 0.47 3.26 -7.64
CA ALA A 318 1.91 3.28 -7.39
C ALA A 318 2.24 2.96 -5.93
N LYS A 319 1.52 3.60 -4.99
CA LYS A 319 1.70 3.37 -3.55
C LYS A 319 1.30 1.97 -3.15
N ASP A 320 0.21 1.44 -3.70
CA ASP A 320 -0.26 0.09 -3.37
C ASP A 320 0.66 -0.99 -3.94
N LEU A 321 1.14 -0.82 -5.18
CA LEU A 321 2.18 -1.70 -5.76
C LEU A 321 3.38 -1.79 -4.83
N LEU A 322 3.85 -0.67 -4.30
CA LEU A 322 4.96 -0.65 -3.35
C LEU A 322 4.60 -1.30 -2.01
N ARG A 323 3.47 -0.92 -1.38
CA ARG A 323 3.04 -1.45 -0.08
C ARG A 323 2.87 -2.96 -0.08
N TYR A 324 2.17 -3.52 -1.06
CA TYR A 324 1.95 -4.95 -1.13
C TYR A 324 3.21 -5.71 -1.57
N SER A 325 4.09 -5.09 -2.35
CA SER A 325 5.40 -5.68 -2.68
C SER A 325 6.31 -5.73 -1.45
N LYS A 326 6.30 -4.70 -0.59
CA LYS A 326 6.94 -4.71 0.73
C LYS A 326 6.36 -5.81 1.61
N ALA A 327 5.04 -5.89 1.73
CA ALA A 327 4.36 -6.94 2.50
C ALA A 327 4.75 -8.35 2.03
N LEU A 328 4.82 -8.59 0.71
CA LEU A 328 5.23 -9.87 0.16
C LEU A 328 6.70 -10.17 0.42
N ALA A 329 7.58 -9.19 0.24
CA ALA A 329 9.01 -9.34 0.57
C ALA A 329 9.22 -9.67 2.05
N TRP A 330 8.51 -8.97 2.95
CA TRP A 330 8.54 -9.20 4.39
C TRP A 330 8.12 -10.63 4.75
N LEU A 331 6.99 -11.08 4.21
CA LEU A 331 6.46 -12.43 4.45
C LEU A 331 7.46 -13.50 4.03
N LEU A 332 8.19 -13.26 2.94
CA LEU A 332 9.20 -14.17 2.40
C LEU A 332 10.57 -14.07 3.08
N GLY A 333 10.79 -13.07 3.94
CA GLY A 333 12.10 -12.79 4.54
C GLY A 333 13.12 -12.28 3.52
N ILE A 334 12.67 -11.53 2.52
CA ILE A 334 13.50 -10.89 1.50
C ILE A 334 13.77 -9.45 1.93
N ASN A 335 15.03 -9.03 2.00
CA ASN A 335 15.39 -7.72 2.54
C ASN A 335 15.27 -6.59 1.50
N VAL A 336 15.33 -6.89 0.20
CA VAL A 336 15.22 -5.88 -0.86
C VAL A 336 14.21 -6.30 -1.93
N ILE A 337 13.31 -5.39 -2.31
CA ILE A 337 12.34 -5.64 -3.37
C ILE A 337 13.02 -5.64 -4.73
N ASP A 338 12.64 -6.60 -5.57
CA ASP A 338 12.98 -6.64 -6.99
C ASP A 338 11.74 -6.57 -7.89
N VAL A 339 11.96 -6.32 -9.19
CA VAL A 339 10.90 -6.15 -10.20
C VAL A 339 9.97 -7.37 -10.33
N ASN A 340 10.44 -8.58 -10.03
CA ASN A 340 9.62 -9.79 -10.10
C ASN A 340 8.57 -9.86 -8.98
N ILE A 341 8.88 -9.35 -7.79
CA ILE A 341 7.92 -9.24 -6.67
C ILE A 341 6.78 -8.30 -7.09
N VAL A 342 7.12 -7.14 -7.67
CA VAL A 342 6.11 -6.19 -8.20
C VAL A 342 5.23 -6.85 -9.26
N ASN A 343 5.84 -7.56 -10.22
CA ASN A 343 5.09 -8.26 -11.27
C ASN A 343 4.15 -9.35 -10.73
N THR A 344 4.49 -9.97 -9.61
CA THR A 344 3.66 -11.01 -8.99
C THR A 344 2.36 -10.42 -8.45
N ILE A 345 2.43 -9.24 -7.83
CA ILE A 345 1.27 -8.61 -7.18
C ILE A 345 0.49 -7.67 -8.12
N ALA A 346 1.16 -7.04 -9.09
CA ALA A 346 0.58 -6.02 -9.95
C ALA A 346 -0.77 -6.39 -10.61
N PRO A 347 -0.98 -7.63 -11.11
CA PRO A 347 -2.26 -8.02 -11.69
C PRO A 347 -3.45 -7.84 -10.74
N TYR A 348 -3.30 -8.20 -9.46
CA TYR A 348 -4.34 -8.13 -8.44
C TYR A 348 -4.66 -6.70 -7.99
N ILE A 349 -3.71 -5.78 -8.13
CA ILE A 349 -3.88 -4.37 -7.78
C ILE A 349 -4.53 -3.60 -8.93
N ILE A 350 -4.26 -3.98 -10.17
CA ILE A 350 -4.62 -3.20 -11.36
C ILE A 350 -5.96 -3.64 -11.96
N SER A 351 -6.27 -4.94 -11.97
CA SER A 351 -7.34 -5.48 -12.81
C SER A 351 -8.74 -4.94 -12.51
N HIS A 352 -9.02 -4.54 -11.27
CA HIS A 352 -10.32 -3.97 -10.86
C HIS A 352 -10.39 -2.45 -11.00
N ARG A 353 -9.26 -1.76 -11.19
CA ARG A 353 -9.17 -0.28 -11.21
C ARG A 353 -9.16 0.32 -12.61
N VAL A 354 -9.23 -0.53 -13.65
CA VAL A 354 -9.15 -0.10 -15.04
C VAL A 354 -10.34 -0.63 -15.82
N ALA A 355 -10.97 0.28 -16.56
CA ALA A 355 -11.86 -0.05 -17.66
C ALA A 355 -11.04 -0.32 -18.93
N TYR A 356 -11.17 -1.54 -19.45
CA TYR A 356 -10.51 -1.97 -20.68
C TYR A 356 -11.43 -1.81 -21.89
N VAL A 357 -10.83 -1.70 -23.07
CA VAL A 357 -11.58 -1.70 -24.33
C VAL A 357 -12.21 -3.08 -24.54
N LYS A 358 -13.54 -3.17 -24.50
CA LYS A 358 -14.30 -4.43 -24.61
C LYS A 358 -13.89 -5.30 -25.79
N ARG A 359 -13.71 -4.70 -26.97
CA ARG A 359 -13.32 -5.45 -28.19
C ARG A 359 -12.00 -6.21 -28.07
N GLU A 360 -11.09 -5.79 -27.18
CA GLU A 360 -9.82 -6.48 -26.92
C GLU A 360 -9.94 -7.46 -25.76
N LEU A 361 -10.70 -7.07 -24.73
CA LEU A 361 -10.95 -7.88 -23.54
C LEU A 361 -11.82 -9.12 -23.82
N ASP A 362 -12.78 -9.02 -24.74
CA ASP A 362 -13.73 -10.10 -25.04
C ASP A 362 -13.18 -11.11 -26.05
N LYS A 363 -12.06 -10.78 -26.73
CA LYS A 363 -11.37 -11.68 -27.66
C LYS A 363 -10.67 -12.81 -26.91
N ALA A 364 -10.51 -13.95 -27.61
CA ALA A 364 -9.67 -15.04 -27.14
C ALA A 364 -8.23 -14.55 -26.91
N PRO A 365 -7.55 -15.00 -25.83
CA PRO A 365 -7.97 -16.03 -24.88
C PRO A 365 -8.73 -15.51 -23.64
N TYR A 366 -9.08 -14.22 -23.55
CA TYR A 366 -9.50 -13.61 -22.27
C TYR A 366 -10.99 -13.71 -21.99
N PHE A 367 -11.86 -13.60 -23.00
CA PHE A 367 -13.31 -13.76 -22.86
C PHE A 367 -13.93 -12.94 -21.71
N GLY A 368 -13.50 -11.69 -21.53
CA GLY A 368 -13.99 -10.84 -20.43
C GLY A 368 -13.13 -10.90 -19.15
N ASN A 369 -12.16 -11.81 -19.05
CA ASN A 369 -11.31 -11.97 -17.88
C ASN A 369 -10.30 -10.82 -17.74
N LYS A 370 -10.69 -9.81 -16.95
CA LYS A 370 -9.87 -8.62 -16.66
C LYS A 370 -8.51 -8.99 -16.06
N TYR A 371 -8.46 -10.01 -15.20
CA TYR A 371 -7.23 -10.42 -14.51
C TYR A 371 -6.19 -10.93 -15.51
N GLU A 372 -6.57 -11.90 -16.35
CA GLU A 372 -5.66 -12.48 -17.36
C GLU A 372 -5.25 -11.45 -18.42
N PHE A 373 -6.17 -10.57 -18.82
CA PHE A 373 -5.85 -9.49 -19.75
C PHE A 373 -4.83 -8.51 -19.15
N THR A 374 -4.98 -8.16 -17.87
CA THR A 374 -4.02 -7.35 -17.12
C THR A 374 -2.65 -8.00 -17.05
N GLN A 375 -2.58 -9.30 -16.77
CA GLN A 375 -1.31 -10.05 -16.77
C GLN A 375 -0.61 -9.96 -18.13
N ASN A 376 -1.33 -10.06 -19.24
CA ASN A 376 -0.74 -9.93 -20.58
C ASN A 376 -0.23 -8.50 -20.86
N ILE A 377 -0.99 -7.48 -20.45
CA ILE A 377 -0.55 -6.08 -20.53
C ILE A 377 0.75 -5.88 -19.74
N LEU A 378 0.81 -6.35 -18.50
CA LEU A 378 1.99 -6.22 -17.63
C LEU A 378 3.22 -6.94 -18.20
N LYS A 379 3.05 -8.12 -18.82
CA LYS A 379 4.13 -8.80 -19.55
C LYS A 379 4.68 -7.95 -20.69
N SER A 380 3.81 -7.21 -21.38
CA SER A 380 4.21 -6.30 -22.46
C SER A 380 4.96 -5.09 -21.90
N ILE A 381 4.48 -4.51 -20.79
CA ILE A 381 5.16 -3.42 -20.08
C ILE A 381 6.55 -3.85 -19.60
N GLN A 382 6.69 -5.04 -19.03
CA GLN A 382 7.98 -5.56 -18.57
C GLN A 382 9.00 -5.68 -19.72
N LYS A 383 8.59 -6.16 -20.90
CA LYS A 383 9.44 -6.21 -22.09
C LYS A 383 9.88 -4.81 -22.52
N ARG A 384 8.94 -3.86 -22.58
CA ARG A 384 9.23 -2.46 -22.95
C ARG A 384 10.15 -1.79 -21.94
N PHE A 385 9.95 -2.04 -20.64
CA PHE A 385 10.80 -1.53 -19.58
C PHE A 385 12.25 -1.98 -19.75
N LYS A 386 12.50 -3.27 -20.03
CA LYS A 386 13.83 -3.78 -20.34
C LYS A 386 14.43 -3.13 -21.60
N ASN A 387 13.63 -2.95 -22.65
CA ASN A 387 14.09 -2.25 -23.86
C ASN A 387 14.50 -0.79 -23.59
N ARG A 388 13.93 -0.15 -22.55
CA ARG A 388 14.23 1.22 -22.12
C ARG A 388 15.37 1.33 -21.11
N GLU A 389 16.01 0.23 -20.69
CA GLU A 389 17.04 0.24 -19.64
C GLU A 389 18.15 1.30 -19.89
N LYS A 390 18.64 1.39 -21.13
CA LYS A 390 19.64 2.39 -21.52
C LYS A 390 19.16 3.83 -21.32
N CYS A 391 17.88 4.11 -21.60
CA CYS A 391 17.30 5.44 -21.42
C CYS A 391 17.23 5.82 -19.94
N TYR A 392 16.93 4.87 -19.04
CA TYR A 392 16.99 5.10 -17.60
C TYR A 392 18.42 5.37 -17.13
N GLN A 393 19.39 4.59 -17.60
CA GLN A 393 20.81 4.82 -17.28
C GLN A 393 21.31 6.19 -17.76
N ILE A 394 20.88 6.64 -18.94
CA ILE A 394 21.14 7.99 -19.45
C ILE A 394 20.52 9.03 -18.51
N THR A 395 19.24 8.86 -18.17
CA THR A 395 18.51 9.80 -17.29
C THR A 395 19.18 9.94 -15.93
N GLU A 396 19.63 8.83 -15.33
CA GLU A 396 20.38 8.84 -14.06
C GLU A 396 21.72 9.58 -14.18
N ARG A 397 22.47 9.42 -15.28
CA ARG A 397 23.71 10.20 -15.50
C ARG A 397 23.46 11.71 -15.54
N PHE A 398 22.37 12.14 -16.17
CA PHE A 398 21.98 13.54 -16.15
C PHE A 398 21.59 14.00 -14.75
N ARG A 399 20.83 13.20 -13.98
CA ARG A 399 20.49 13.51 -12.59
C ARG A 399 21.71 13.69 -11.71
N GLU A 400 22.73 12.87 -11.90
CA GLU A 400 24.00 12.93 -11.18
C GLU A 400 24.96 14.04 -11.69
N GLY A 401 24.58 14.82 -12.72
CA GLY A 401 25.44 15.86 -13.28
C GLY A 401 26.66 15.32 -14.05
N ALA A 402 26.58 14.10 -14.58
CA ALA A 402 27.68 13.45 -15.33
C ALA A 402 27.23 12.91 -16.71
N PRO A 403 26.66 13.76 -17.60
CA PRO A 403 26.24 13.34 -18.93
C PRO A 403 27.42 13.00 -19.85
N LYS A 404 27.22 12.09 -20.80
CA LYS A 404 28.19 11.80 -21.89
C LYS A 404 27.75 12.45 -23.20
N GLU A 405 28.71 12.75 -24.07
CA GLU A 405 28.48 13.46 -25.36
C GLU A 405 27.39 12.80 -26.23
N ASN A 406 27.34 11.46 -26.28
CA ASN A 406 26.41 10.73 -27.14
C ASN A 406 25.06 10.38 -26.47
N ASP A 407 24.86 10.73 -25.20
CA ASP A 407 23.70 10.26 -24.42
C ASP A 407 22.36 10.74 -25.03
N LEU A 408 22.27 12.02 -25.42
CA LEU A 408 21.06 12.57 -26.05
C LEU A 408 20.78 11.94 -27.41
N ILE A 409 21.82 11.65 -28.19
CA ILE A 409 21.69 11.03 -29.51
C ILE A 409 21.16 9.61 -29.37
N GLU A 410 21.67 8.84 -28.39
CA GLU A 410 21.18 7.50 -28.12
C GLU A 410 19.73 7.49 -27.64
N MET A 411 19.36 8.42 -26.76
CA MET A 411 18.01 8.52 -26.22
C MET A 411 16.97 8.91 -27.29
N LYS A 412 17.31 9.83 -28.19
CA LYS A 412 16.45 10.26 -29.31
C LYS A 412 16.08 9.11 -30.26
N LYS A 413 16.88 8.04 -30.34
CA LYS A 413 16.54 6.85 -31.16
C LYS A 413 15.24 6.17 -30.72
N PHE A 414 14.83 6.35 -29.45
CA PHE A 414 13.62 5.73 -28.89
C PHE A 414 12.39 6.64 -28.95
N GLU A 415 12.56 7.94 -29.23
CA GLU A 415 11.51 8.97 -29.17
C GLU A 415 10.27 8.61 -30.00
N ASN A 416 10.47 8.12 -31.22
CA ASN A 416 9.34 7.86 -32.12
C ASN A 416 8.54 6.61 -31.76
N ASN A 417 9.12 5.68 -31.00
CA ASN A 417 8.53 4.36 -30.72
C ASN A 417 8.06 4.20 -29.27
N ASP A 418 8.45 5.11 -28.39
CA ASP A 418 8.19 5.00 -26.97
C ASP A 418 7.62 6.28 -26.35
N LEU A 419 6.39 6.18 -25.86
CA LEU A 419 5.68 7.30 -25.26
C LEU A 419 6.37 7.84 -24.00
N ILE A 420 6.94 6.97 -23.16
CA ILE A 420 7.61 7.39 -21.92
C ILE A 420 8.89 8.15 -22.27
N VAL A 421 9.67 7.66 -23.24
CA VAL A 421 10.87 8.39 -23.67
C VAL A 421 10.50 9.75 -24.26
N LYS A 422 9.49 9.79 -25.13
CA LYS A 422 9.06 11.02 -25.81
C LYS A 422 8.49 12.09 -24.88
N PHE A 423 7.60 11.69 -23.96
CA PHE A 423 6.81 12.63 -23.17
C PHE A 423 7.33 12.83 -21.74
N ASP A 424 8.14 11.91 -21.20
CA ASP A 424 8.66 12.03 -19.83
C ASP A 424 10.19 12.20 -19.83
N LEU A 425 10.92 11.19 -20.29
CA LEU A 425 12.37 11.12 -20.04
C LEU A 425 13.16 12.16 -20.84
N LEU A 426 12.88 12.34 -22.15
CA LEU A 426 13.58 13.34 -22.97
C LEU A 426 13.28 14.77 -22.51
N PRO A 427 12.02 15.18 -22.28
CA PRO A 427 11.72 16.50 -21.72
C PRO A 427 12.42 16.75 -20.38
N PHE A 428 12.42 15.76 -19.49
CA PHE A 428 13.12 15.84 -18.20
C PHE A 428 14.62 16.07 -18.39
N VAL A 429 15.30 15.22 -19.17
CA VAL A 429 16.73 15.35 -19.44
C VAL A 429 17.07 16.71 -20.06
N ASN A 430 16.27 17.19 -21.03
CA ASN A 430 16.47 18.51 -21.63
C ASN A 430 16.31 19.65 -20.62
N SER A 431 15.42 19.53 -19.64
CA SER A 431 15.19 20.55 -18.62
C SER A 431 16.37 20.73 -17.64
N ILE A 432 17.12 19.65 -17.38
CA ILE A 432 18.27 19.65 -16.46
C ILE A 432 19.62 19.72 -17.17
N ASN A 433 19.64 19.68 -18.50
CA ASN A 433 20.84 19.84 -19.31
C ASN A 433 21.28 21.32 -19.36
N ASN A 434 21.66 21.87 -18.20
CA ASN A 434 22.12 23.24 -18.01
C ASN A 434 23.47 23.23 -17.27
N GLN A 435 24.33 24.19 -17.59
CA GLN A 435 25.64 24.40 -16.96
C GLN A 435 25.54 24.61 -15.44
N ASN A 436 24.42 25.14 -14.93
CA ASN A 436 24.23 25.40 -13.51
C ASN A 436 23.84 24.15 -12.69
N TYR A 437 23.19 23.16 -13.31
CA TYR A 437 22.66 21.98 -12.60
C TYR A 437 23.78 21.00 -12.22
N SER A 438 24.64 20.65 -13.19
CA SER A 438 25.67 19.62 -13.02
C SER A 438 26.62 19.86 -11.84
N PRO A 439 27.13 21.09 -11.59
CA PRO A 439 28.01 21.36 -10.45
C PRO A 439 27.34 21.07 -9.10
N VAL A 440 26.08 21.48 -8.92
CA VAL A 440 25.34 21.25 -7.67
C VAL A 440 25.06 19.77 -7.47
N ALA A 441 24.64 19.07 -8.53
CA ALA A 441 24.43 17.62 -8.47
C ALA A 441 25.72 16.85 -8.09
N GLN A 442 26.88 17.26 -8.62
CA GLN A 442 28.17 16.66 -8.26
C GLN A 442 28.57 16.98 -6.82
N GLN A 443 28.33 18.21 -6.33
CA GLN A 443 28.56 18.57 -4.94
C GLN A 443 27.74 17.71 -3.97
N ILE A 444 26.45 17.49 -4.27
CA ILE A 444 25.58 16.59 -3.47
C ILE A 444 26.16 15.18 -3.48
N LYS A 445 26.54 14.66 -4.65
CA LYS A 445 27.12 13.31 -4.79
C LYS A 445 28.40 13.13 -3.98
N ASP A 446 29.28 14.14 -3.99
CA ASP A 446 30.54 14.08 -3.27
C ASP A 446 30.34 14.23 -1.75
N ALA A 447 29.45 15.13 -1.31
CA ALA A 447 29.09 15.27 0.10
C ALA A 447 28.41 14.00 0.64
N ALA A 448 27.53 13.37 -0.16
CA ALA A 448 26.88 12.11 0.18
C ALA A 448 27.89 10.97 0.36
N LYS A 449 28.90 10.88 -0.52
CA LYS A 449 29.98 9.89 -0.41
C LYS A 449 30.87 10.10 0.82
N LYS A 450 31.12 11.36 1.19
CA LYS A 450 31.95 11.71 2.35
C LYS A 450 31.21 11.63 3.68
N GLY A 451 29.87 11.61 3.66
CA GLY A 451 29.05 11.68 4.87
C GLY A 451 28.98 13.08 5.47
N ASP A 452 29.15 14.13 4.64
CA ASP A 452 29.22 15.52 5.09
C ASP A 452 27.81 16.10 5.31
N ILE A 453 27.19 15.77 6.45
CA ILE A 453 25.82 16.21 6.84
C ILE A 453 25.67 17.74 6.76
N LYS A 454 26.69 18.50 7.21
CA LYS A 454 26.65 19.97 7.19
C LYS A 454 26.57 20.53 5.77
N ILE A 455 27.39 20.01 4.86
CA ILE A 455 27.40 20.44 3.45
C ILE A 455 26.07 20.08 2.78
N LEU A 456 25.53 18.89 3.04
CA LEU A 456 24.22 18.48 2.51
C LEU A 456 23.08 19.41 3.00
N ALA A 457 23.12 19.82 4.27
CA ALA A 457 22.15 20.77 4.83
C ALA A 457 22.30 22.18 4.22
N GLU A 458 23.53 22.67 4.05
CA GLU A 458 23.83 23.95 3.40
C GLU A 458 23.32 24.00 1.95
N ILE A 459 23.63 22.97 1.15
CA ILE A 459 23.15 22.87 -0.24
C ILE A 459 21.63 22.85 -0.29
N ARG A 460 20.99 22.07 0.60
CA ARG A 460 19.53 21.99 0.66
C ARG A 460 18.90 23.35 1.01
N ASN A 461 19.47 24.08 1.97
CA ASN A 461 18.96 25.38 2.39
C ASN A 461 19.13 26.43 1.28
N ASP A 462 20.28 26.46 0.60
CA ASP A 462 20.49 27.32 -0.57
C ASP A 462 19.50 27.03 -1.71
N LEU A 463 19.18 25.75 -1.96
CA LEU A 463 18.17 25.35 -2.95
C LEU A 463 16.73 25.73 -2.56
N LEU A 464 16.41 25.83 -1.27
CA LEU A 464 15.09 26.29 -0.81
C LEU A 464 14.87 27.78 -1.16
N GLU A 465 15.92 28.59 -1.05
CA GLU A 465 15.89 30.03 -1.37
C GLU A 465 15.87 30.29 -2.90
N ARG A 466 16.54 29.45 -3.69
CA ARG A 466 16.64 29.62 -5.17
C ARG A 466 15.43 29.04 -5.91
N ILE A 467 14.37 29.82 -6.03
CA ILE A 467 13.11 29.40 -6.67
C ILE A 467 13.27 28.99 -8.14
N ASP A 468 14.09 29.71 -8.90
CA ASP A 468 14.24 29.52 -10.36
C ASP A 468 15.26 28.43 -10.74
N PHE A 469 15.78 27.68 -9.75
CA PHE A 469 16.81 26.67 -10.03
C PHE A 469 16.22 25.43 -10.73
N PRO A 470 16.82 24.96 -11.85
CA PRO A 470 16.30 23.82 -12.61
C PRO A 470 16.17 22.56 -11.74
N ASN A 471 14.97 21.97 -11.74
CA ASN A 471 14.68 20.72 -11.02
C ASN A 471 15.08 20.74 -9.54
N ARG A 472 14.97 21.90 -8.87
CA ARG A 472 15.36 22.07 -7.46
C ARG A 472 14.71 21.08 -6.50
N GLY A 473 13.46 20.69 -6.77
CA GLY A 473 12.70 19.76 -5.92
C GLY A 473 13.36 18.39 -5.82
N ASP A 474 13.88 17.86 -6.94
CA ASP A 474 14.60 16.59 -6.94
C ASP A 474 15.94 16.68 -6.20
N LEU A 475 16.67 17.79 -6.34
CA LEU A 475 17.94 18.00 -5.63
C LEU A 475 17.74 18.12 -4.12
N ILE A 476 16.73 18.89 -3.68
CA ILE A 476 16.31 18.96 -2.27
C ILE A 476 15.90 17.58 -1.77
N GLY A 477 15.12 16.83 -2.57
CA GLY A 477 14.74 15.46 -2.26
C GLY A 477 15.95 14.53 -2.11
N TRP A 478 16.95 14.68 -2.97
CA TRP A 478 18.20 13.91 -2.90
C TRP A 478 18.99 14.25 -1.64
N CYS A 479 19.18 15.54 -1.32
CA CYS A 479 19.78 15.96 -0.06
C CYS A 479 19.05 15.36 1.15
N ASN A 480 17.72 15.47 1.20
CA ASN A 480 16.90 14.91 2.27
C ASN A 480 17.05 13.39 2.39
N LEU A 481 17.14 12.68 1.27
CA LEU A 481 17.33 11.23 1.25
C LEU A 481 18.70 10.83 1.79
N GLU A 482 19.77 11.55 1.41
CA GLU A 482 21.12 11.27 1.91
C GLU A 482 21.28 11.66 3.38
N LEU A 483 20.71 12.80 3.80
CA LEU A 483 20.60 13.18 5.20
C LEU A 483 19.87 12.10 6.01
N TYR A 484 18.72 11.62 5.50
CA TYR A 484 17.99 10.52 6.12
C TYR A 484 18.86 9.28 6.27
N LYS A 485 19.49 8.80 5.19
CA LYS A 485 20.35 7.60 5.24
C LYS A 485 21.49 7.71 6.25
N GLN A 486 22.04 8.91 6.45
CA GLN A 486 23.18 9.14 7.33
C GLN A 486 22.79 9.39 8.79
N THR A 487 21.54 9.79 9.06
CA THR A 487 21.10 10.21 10.40
C THR A 487 19.98 9.36 10.99
N VAL A 488 19.30 8.55 10.18
CA VAL A 488 18.20 7.70 10.64
C VAL A 488 18.63 6.88 11.84
N THR A 489 17.89 7.04 12.93
CA THR A 489 18.08 6.30 14.17
C THR A 489 16.71 5.90 14.68
N ASP A 490 16.53 4.61 14.94
CA ASP A 490 15.27 4.06 15.45
C ASP A 490 15.43 3.78 16.96
N TYR A 491 14.40 4.11 17.73
CA TYR A 491 14.33 3.92 19.18
C TYR A 491 13.05 3.19 19.54
N VAL A 492 13.12 2.31 20.54
CA VAL A 492 11.96 1.63 21.11
C VAL A 492 11.85 1.93 22.60
N ILE A 493 10.65 2.29 23.01
CA ILE A 493 10.29 2.50 24.41
C ILE A 493 8.98 1.76 24.74
N LYS A 494 8.75 1.48 26.01
CA LYS A 494 7.41 1.13 26.49
C LYS A 494 6.56 2.39 26.60
N TYR A 495 5.26 2.26 26.37
CA TYR A 495 4.32 3.38 26.47
C TYR A 495 4.35 4.03 27.85
N SER A 496 4.57 3.28 28.94
CA SER A 496 4.74 3.84 30.30
C SER A 496 5.71 5.02 30.40
N TYR A 497 6.76 5.08 29.55
CA TYR A 497 7.76 6.14 29.53
C TYR A 497 7.46 7.29 28.55
N TRP A 498 6.31 7.31 27.88
CA TRP A 498 6.02 8.29 26.83
C TRP A 498 6.05 9.73 27.35
N LYS A 499 5.62 9.96 28.60
CA LYS A 499 5.59 11.30 29.23
C LYS A 499 6.98 11.85 29.45
N ASP A 500 7.92 11.00 29.87
CA ASP A 500 9.30 11.40 30.14
C ASP A 500 9.99 11.76 28.83
N VAL A 501 9.82 10.92 27.79
CA VAL A 501 10.34 11.22 26.45
C VAL A 501 9.72 12.50 25.89
N TRP A 502 8.40 12.68 26.02
CA TRP A 502 7.73 13.90 25.57
C TRP A 502 8.28 15.14 26.28
N ALA A 503 8.47 15.10 27.61
CA ALA A 503 8.97 16.23 28.39
C ALA A 503 10.39 16.64 27.98
N GLU A 504 11.29 15.67 27.80
CA GLU A 504 12.68 15.90 27.37
C GLU A 504 12.75 16.52 25.96
N ILE A 505 11.95 16.02 25.02
CA ILE A 505 11.92 16.57 23.65
C ILE A 505 11.29 17.97 23.65
N ALA A 506 10.19 18.18 24.38
CA ALA A 506 9.49 19.45 24.43
C ALA A 506 10.30 20.55 25.14
N ALA A 507 11.21 20.19 26.06
CA ALA A 507 12.10 21.13 26.73
C ALA A 507 13.09 21.79 25.75
N GLU A 508 13.63 21.02 24.81
CA GLU A 508 14.57 21.53 23.78
C GLU A 508 13.81 22.10 22.57
N PHE A 509 12.70 21.48 22.17
CA PHE A 509 11.92 21.82 20.97
C PHE A 509 10.48 22.20 21.33
N LEU A 510 10.30 23.39 21.89
CA LEU A 510 9.00 23.94 22.32
C LEU A 510 7.92 23.93 21.21
N ASN A 511 8.33 24.11 19.95
CA ASN A 511 7.44 24.08 18.79
C ASN A 511 6.85 22.69 18.48
N LEU A 512 7.39 21.62 19.07
CA LEU A 512 6.93 20.25 18.86
C LEU A 512 5.94 19.75 19.91
N ASP A 513 5.75 20.48 21.01
CA ASP A 513 5.00 20.04 22.19
C ASP A 513 3.61 19.46 21.85
N GLN A 514 2.75 20.26 21.21
CA GLN A 514 1.41 19.83 20.84
C GLN A 514 1.43 18.64 19.87
N SER A 515 2.34 18.65 18.89
CA SER A 515 2.43 17.60 17.87
C SER A 515 2.83 16.25 18.48
N LEU A 516 3.75 16.26 19.45
CA LEU A 516 4.18 15.09 20.20
C LEU A 516 3.06 14.55 21.09
N LYS A 517 2.40 15.42 21.85
CA LYS A 517 1.28 15.03 22.70
C LYS A 517 0.16 14.36 21.91
N GLU A 518 -0.18 14.93 20.76
CA GLU A 518 -1.15 14.32 19.85
C GLU A 518 -0.65 12.99 19.27
N ALA A 519 0.67 12.80 19.05
CA ALA A 519 1.23 11.56 18.54
C ALA A 519 1.11 10.40 19.55
N PHE A 520 1.34 10.66 20.84
CA PHE A 520 1.23 9.66 21.91
C PHE A 520 -0.21 9.39 22.40
N ALA A 521 -1.19 10.21 21.98
CA ALA A 521 -2.54 10.18 22.54
C ALA A 521 -3.34 8.90 22.26
N GLN A 522 -3.07 8.22 21.14
CA GLN A 522 -3.80 7.04 20.72
C GLN A 522 -2.94 6.14 19.85
N ARG A 523 -3.43 4.91 19.61
CA ARG A 523 -2.86 3.98 18.64
C ARG A 523 -2.81 4.61 17.25
N GLN A 524 -1.63 4.99 16.77
CA GLN A 524 -1.45 5.62 15.46
C GLN A 524 0.02 5.63 15.03
N THR A 525 0.25 6.04 13.78
CA THR A 525 1.58 6.42 13.29
C THR A 525 1.50 7.89 12.89
N LYS A 526 2.33 8.74 13.49
CA LYS A 526 2.34 10.18 13.22
C LYS A 526 3.74 10.62 12.81
N GLN A 527 3.82 11.37 11.71
CA GLN A 527 5.06 12.00 11.25
C GLN A 527 5.03 13.48 11.62
N ILE A 528 6.04 13.93 12.34
CA ILE A 528 6.25 15.32 12.75
C ILE A 528 7.45 15.84 11.96
N ARG A 529 7.25 16.90 11.18
CA ARG A 529 8.26 17.47 10.28
C ARG A 529 8.51 18.92 10.62
N THR A 530 9.77 19.28 10.71
CA THR A 530 10.27 20.66 10.72
C THR A 530 11.26 20.83 9.56
N GLU A 531 11.93 21.97 9.45
CA GLU A 531 12.90 22.25 8.38
C GLU A 531 14.09 21.25 8.40
N ASP A 532 14.58 20.89 9.58
CA ASP A 532 15.81 20.10 9.77
C ASP A 532 15.58 18.74 10.45
N LEU A 533 14.35 18.40 10.80
CA LEU A 533 14.04 17.23 11.62
C LEU A 533 12.73 16.57 11.19
N LEU A 534 12.80 15.25 10.99
CA LEU A 534 11.68 14.35 10.82
C LEU A 534 11.66 13.35 11.98
N ILE A 535 10.57 13.36 12.74
CA ILE A 535 10.26 12.35 13.76
C ILE A 535 9.08 11.52 13.28
N GLU A 536 9.22 10.20 13.23
CA GLU A 536 8.10 9.29 13.04
C GLU A 536 7.84 8.50 14.32
N ILE A 537 6.65 8.67 14.89
CA ILE A 537 6.22 8.01 16.14
C ILE A 537 5.14 7.00 15.79
N ASN A 538 5.40 5.72 16.08
CA ASN A 538 4.46 4.62 15.93
C ASN A 538 4.06 4.06 17.30
N VAL A 539 2.86 4.41 17.74
CA VAL A 539 2.27 3.93 19.00
C VAL A 539 1.43 2.68 18.70
N THR A 540 1.91 1.51 19.13
CA THR A 540 1.21 0.24 18.87
C THR A 540 -0.03 0.04 19.72
N GLY A 541 -0.02 0.57 20.94
CA GLY A 541 -1.12 0.53 21.90
C GLY A 541 -0.91 1.56 23.00
N ILE A 542 -1.93 1.73 23.85
CA ILE A 542 -1.94 2.71 24.97
C ILE A 542 -1.89 2.02 26.34
N GLU A 543 -1.60 0.72 26.36
CA GLU A 543 -1.36 -0.02 27.61
C GLU A 543 0.11 0.17 28.03
N GLU A 544 0.41 0.05 29.33
CA GLU A 544 1.75 0.38 29.88
C GLU A 544 2.91 -0.39 29.23
N GLU A 545 2.63 -1.62 28.79
CA GLU A 545 3.58 -2.54 28.16
C GLU A 545 3.58 -2.48 26.63
N SER A 546 2.66 -1.71 26.02
CA SER A 546 2.66 -1.49 24.56
C SER A 546 3.94 -0.78 24.13
N LEU A 547 4.42 -1.11 22.92
CA LEU A 547 5.65 -0.53 22.39
C LEU A 547 5.37 0.77 21.63
N VAL A 548 6.31 1.71 21.73
CA VAL A 548 6.34 2.91 20.91
C VAL A 548 7.67 2.96 20.18
N ASN A 549 7.60 2.97 18.86
CA ASN A 549 8.78 3.13 18.02
C ASN A 549 8.92 4.60 17.61
N ILE A 550 10.10 5.16 17.78
CA ILE A 550 10.41 6.55 17.47
C ILE A 550 11.59 6.55 16.52
N GLN A 551 11.37 7.00 15.28
CA GLN A 551 12.43 7.18 14.30
C GLN A 551 12.77 8.67 14.19
N ILE A 552 14.06 8.96 14.16
CA ILE A 552 14.59 10.32 14.09
C ILE A 552 15.53 10.40 12.90
N SER A 553 15.34 11.40 12.05
CA SER A 553 16.18 11.63 10.88
C SER A 553 16.18 13.11 10.48
N GLY A 554 17.22 13.58 9.79
CA GLY A 554 17.30 14.95 9.32
C GLY A 554 18.71 15.53 9.31
N GLY A 555 18.81 16.83 9.55
CA GLY A 555 20.06 17.59 9.62
C GLY A 555 20.55 17.76 11.05
N SER A 556 20.92 19.00 11.40
CA SER A 556 21.58 19.30 12.66
C SER A 556 20.71 19.04 13.90
N ASP A 557 19.41 19.36 13.82
CA ASP A 557 18.47 19.15 14.93
C ASP A 557 18.20 17.67 15.21
N ALA A 558 18.26 16.81 14.17
CA ALA A 558 18.19 15.37 14.36
C ALA A 558 19.37 14.82 15.18
N LEU A 559 20.57 15.35 14.97
CA LEU A 559 21.76 14.97 15.75
C LEU A 559 21.65 15.42 17.22
N LYS A 560 21.12 16.63 17.46
CA LYS A 560 20.86 17.12 18.83
C LYS A 560 19.83 16.23 19.53
N LEU A 561 18.71 15.95 18.87
CA LEU A 561 17.65 15.11 19.43
C LEU A 561 18.14 13.68 19.72
N ARG A 562 18.96 13.12 18.83
CA ARG A 562 19.65 11.85 19.06
C ARG A 562 20.50 11.87 20.33
N SER A 563 21.26 12.95 20.56
CA SER A 563 22.08 13.08 21.76
C SER A 563 21.28 13.19 23.06
N ILE A 564 20.03 13.64 23.00
CA ILE A 564 19.08 13.65 24.12
C ILE A 564 18.55 12.23 24.35
N MET A 565 18.06 11.59 23.29
CA MET A 565 17.50 10.23 23.33
C MET A 565 18.53 9.19 23.80
N ASP A 566 19.78 9.30 23.35
CA ASP A 566 20.88 8.39 23.72
C ASP A 566 21.24 8.48 25.22
N LYS A 567 20.81 9.51 25.96
CA LYS A 567 21.04 9.66 27.41
C LYS A 567 19.97 8.98 28.27
N LEU A 568 18.85 8.57 27.68
CA LEU A 568 17.71 8.02 28.40
C LEU A 568 17.91 6.51 28.61
N GLU A 569 18.06 6.09 29.87
CA GLU A 569 18.44 4.70 30.23
C GLU A 569 17.39 3.63 29.84
N TYR A 570 16.14 4.02 29.67
CA TYR A 570 15.01 3.14 29.35
C TYR A 570 14.75 3.00 27.85
N ILE A 571 15.58 3.62 27.00
CA ILE A 571 15.42 3.58 25.55
C ILE A 571 16.31 2.49 24.94
N GLN A 572 15.72 1.66 24.07
CA GLN A 572 16.48 0.73 23.26
C GLN A 572 16.73 1.33 21.88
N LYS A 573 17.99 1.65 21.59
CA LYS A 573 18.42 2.07 20.26
C LYS A 573 18.47 0.85 19.33
N GLN A 574 17.82 0.96 18.18
CA GLN A 574 17.95 -0.03 17.11
C GLN A 574 19.08 0.43 16.18
N GLU A 575 20.12 -0.40 16.04
CA GLU A 575 21.21 -0.19 15.07
C GLU A 575 20.88 -0.75 13.69
#